data_AF-A0A931R922-F1
#
_entry.id   AF-A0A931R922-F1
#
_cell.length_a   1.000
_cell.length_b   1.000
_cell.length_c   1.000
_cell.angle_alpha   90.00
_cell.angle_beta   90.00
_cell.angle_gamma   90.00
#
_symmetry.space_group_name_H-M   'P 1'
#
loop_
_entity.id
_entity.type
_entity.pdbx_description
1 polymer ?
#
loop_
_entity_poly.entity_id
_entity_poly.type
_entity_poly.pdbx_seq_one_letter_code
_entity_poly.pdbx_strand_id
1 'polypeptide(L)'
;MTSTVELGDVYVCVFPFTSGQGAKARPVLVLMDLGPDCLVCRITSVPHRGFLDLPVAHWQEAGLEKPSTIRLSRLVTVEKASPQGPHWKIGT
;
A
#
# COMPACT_ATOMS: atom_id res chain seq x y z
N MET A 1 3.87 -12.34 17.87
CA MET A 1 4.82 -12.49 16.74
C MET A 1 4.38 -11.49 15.69
N THR A 2 5.14 -10.41 15.50
CA THR A 2 4.85 -9.43 14.45
C THR A 2 5.34 -10.04 13.13
N SER A 3 4.44 -10.27 12.18
CA SER A 3 4.85 -10.76 10.86
C SER A 3 5.84 -9.78 10.22
N THR A 4 6.97 -10.29 9.73
CA THR A 4 7.93 -9.50 8.95
C THR A 4 7.27 -9.09 7.63
N VAL A 5 7.47 -7.82 7.24
CA VAL A 5 7.05 -7.31 5.93
C VAL A 5 8.30 -6.96 5.14
N GLU A 6 8.33 -7.21 3.84
CA GLU A 6 9.52 -7.02 3.02
C GLU A 6 9.35 -5.85 2.05
N LEU A 7 10.46 -5.18 1.71
CA LEU A 7 10.48 -4.18 0.65
C LEU A 7 9.95 -4.83 -0.64
N GLY A 8 8.95 -4.20 -1.26
CA GLY A 8 8.33 -4.71 -2.47
C GLY A 8 7.02 -5.46 -2.23
N ASP A 9 6.74 -5.89 -1.00
CA ASP A 9 5.47 -6.51 -0.68
C ASP A 9 4.31 -5.55 -0.97
N VAL A 10 3.25 -6.10 -1.56
CA VAL A 10 2.01 -5.37 -1.74
C VAL A 10 1.01 -5.87 -0.72
N TYR A 11 0.50 -4.96 0.10
CA TYR A 11 -0.54 -5.24 1.07
C TYR A 11 -1.78 -4.42 0.78
N VAL A 12 -2.90 -4.73 1.43
CA VAL A 12 -3.98 -3.76 1.58
C VAL A 12 -4.09 -3.25 3.00
N CYS A 13 -4.17 -1.92 3.05
CA CYS A 13 -4.45 -1.14 4.25
C CYS A 13 -5.82 -0.48 4.11
N VAL A 14 -6.46 -0.23 5.25
CA VAL A 14 -7.74 0.47 5.32
C VAL A 14 -7.49 1.90 5.76
N PHE A 15 -7.66 2.85 4.83
CA PHE A 15 -7.43 4.27 5.12
C PHE A 15 -8.73 5.00 5.40
N PRO A 16 -8.84 5.78 6.51
CA PRO A 16 -9.97 6.65 6.73
C PRO A 16 -10.04 7.74 5.66
N PHE A 17 -11.25 8.19 5.34
CA PHE A 17 -11.41 9.41 4.54
C PHE A 17 -11.02 10.64 5.35
N THR A 18 -10.56 11.71 4.68
CA THR A 18 -10.20 12.98 5.36
C THR A 18 -11.39 13.62 6.09
N SER A 19 -12.61 13.30 5.68
CA SER A 19 -13.83 13.70 6.39
C SER A 19 -14.00 13.03 7.77
N GLY A 20 -13.18 12.02 8.09
CA GLY A 20 -13.32 11.19 9.28
C GLY A 20 -14.48 10.18 9.22
N GLN A 21 -15.32 10.25 8.19
CA GLN A 21 -16.49 9.39 8.04
C GLN A 21 -16.23 8.28 7.02
N GLY A 22 -16.06 7.07 7.53
CA GLY A 22 -15.80 5.87 6.72
C GLY A 22 -14.34 5.68 6.33
N ALA A 23 -14.06 4.56 5.69
CA ALA A 23 -12.72 4.18 5.26
C ALA A 23 -12.77 3.41 3.93
N LYS A 24 -11.61 3.31 3.27
CA LYS A 24 -11.45 2.55 2.04
C LYS A 24 -10.20 1.69 2.08
N ALA A 25 -10.37 0.40 1.80
CA ALA A 25 -9.30 -0.53 1.52
C ALA A 25 -8.55 -0.11 0.25
N ARG A 26 -7.22 -0.01 0.31
CA ARG A 26 -6.37 0.37 -0.81
C ARG A 26 -5.08 -0.44 -0.81
N PRO A 27 -4.61 -0.89 -1.99
CA PRO A 27 -3.31 -1.52 -2.10
C PRO A 27 -2.22 -0.51 -1.77
N VAL A 28 -1.17 -1.00 -1.10
CA VAL A 28 0.02 -0.26 -0.70
C VAL A 28 1.26 -1.08 -1.00
N LEU A 29 2.34 -0.41 -1.36
CA LEU A 29 3.66 -1.01 -1.50
C LEU A 29 4.44 -0.77 -0.21
N VAL A 30 5.00 -1.82 0.38
CA VAL A 30 5.94 -1.74 1.50
C VAL A 30 7.28 -1.22 1.00
N LEU A 31 7.77 -0.18 1.66
CA LEU A 31 9.06 0.44 1.38
C LEU A 31 10.09 0.13 2.47
N MET A 32 9.66 -0.03 3.72
CA MET A 32 10.54 -0.32 4.84
C MET A 32 9.78 -0.97 5.99
N ASP A 33 10.35 -2.02 6.57
CA ASP A 33 9.96 -2.53 7.88
C ASP A 33 10.56 -1.65 8.98
N LEU A 34 9.73 -1.16 9.89
CA LEU A 34 10.13 -0.31 11.01
C LEU A 34 9.85 -0.99 12.38
N GLY A 35 9.69 -2.31 12.41
CA GLY A 35 9.38 -3.08 13.61
C GLY A 35 7.86 -3.19 13.84
N PRO A 36 7.29 -2.47 14.83
CA PRO A 36 5.83 -2.44 15.03
C PRO A 36 5.09 -1.71 13.89
N ASP A 37 5.79 -0.83 13.18
CA ASP A 37 5.27 -0.07 12.05
C ASP A 37 5.89 -0.51 10.73
N CYS A 38 5.35 -0.03 9.62
CA CYS A 38 6.01 -0.06 8.33
C CYS A 38 5.75 1.21 7.53
N LEU A 39 6.73 1.61 6.72
CA LEU A 39 6.59 2.69 5.77
C LEU A 39 6.03 2.13 4.47
N VAL A 40 4.91 2.66 4.02
CA VAL A 40 4.25 2.24 2.78
C VAL A 40 3.94 3.44 1.88
N CYS A 41 3.73 3.19 0.60
CA CYS A 41 3.12 4.16 -0.31
C CYS A 41 1.88 3.59 -0.99
N ARG A 42 0.93 4.45 -1.32
CA ARG A 42 -0.35 4.00 -1.90
C ARG A 42 -0.19 3.57 -3.36
N ILE A 43 -0.96 2.56 -3.74
CA ILE A 43 -1.16 2.15 -5.13
C ILE A 43 -2.58 2.56 -5.56
N THR A 44 -2.72 3.03 -6.80
CA THR A 44 -4.02 3.41 -7.36
C THR A 44 -4.15 3.02 -8.83
N SER A 45 -5.34 2.61 -9.25
CA SER A 45 -5.70 2.39 -10.66
C SER A 45 -6.22 3.65 -11.35
N VAL A 46 -6.32 4.77 -10.63
CA VAL A 46 -6.68 6.06 -11.22
C VAL A 46 -5.47 6.60 -11.96
N PRO A 47 -5.60 6.96 -13.26
CA PRO A 47 -4.50 7.55 -14.02
C PRO A 47 -3.92 8.77 -13.28
N HIS A 48 -2.61 8.76 -13.06
CA HIS A 48 -1.88 9.90 -12.53
C HIS A 48 -0.56 10.09 -13.29
N ARG A 49 -0.10 11.34 -13.35
CA ARG A 49 1.15 11.72 -14.00
C ARG A 49 1.86 12.77 -13.15
N GLY A 50 2.61 12.30 -12.16
CA GLY A 50 3.58 13.08 -11.41
C GLY A 50 4.97 12.46 -11.57
N PHE A 51 6.02 13.24 -11.31
CA PHE A 51 7.41 12.80 -11.45
C PHE A 51 7.79 11.63 -10.50
N LEU A 52 6.97 11.41 -9.46
CA LEU A 52 7.12 10.33 -8.47
C LEU A 52 6.12 9.18 -8.66
N ASP A 53 5.36 9.20 -9.75
CA ASP A 53 4.43 8.12 -10.05
C ASP A 53 5.13 7.06 -10.90
N LEU A 54 5.03 5.81 -10.47
CA LEU A 54 5.63 4.68 -11.17
C LEU A 54 4.52 3.71 -11.61
N PRO A 55 4.42 3.35 -12.90
CA PRO A 55 3.50 2.29 -13.31
C PRO A 55 3.93 0.96 -12.69
N VAL A 56 2.96 0.15 -12.26
CA VAL A 56 3.24 -1.22 -11.82
C VAL A 56 3.37 -2.09 -13.07
N ALA A 57 4.60 -2.44 -13.43
CA ALA A 57 4.90 -3.18 -14.67
C ALA A 57 4.21 -4.56 -14.71
N HIS A 58 4.34 -5.33 -13.62
CA HIS A 58 3.82 -6.69 -13.48
C HIS A 58 2.59 -6.73 -12.56
N TRP A 59 1.59 -5.90 -12.85
CA TRP A 59 0.46 -5.68 -11.93
C TRP A 59 -0.35 -6.96 -11.67
N GLN A 60 -0.48 -7.87 -12.63
CA GLN A 60 -1.12 -9.17 -12.42
C GLN A 60 -0.35 -10.04 -11.41
N GLU A 61 0.97 -10.11 -11.55
CA GLU A 61 1.84 -10.90 -10.67
C GLU A 61 1.82 -10.34 -9.24
N ALA A 62 1.72 -9.01 -9.12
CA ALA A 62 1.51 -8.31 -7.85
C ALA A 62 0.09 -8.49 -7.25
N GLY A 63 -0.77 -9.29 -7.88
CA GLY A 63 -2.14 -9.56 -7.41
C GLY A 63 -3.12 -8.39 -7.54
N LEU A 64 -2.80 -7.38 -8.36
CA LEU A 64 -3.68 -6.24 -8.61
C LEU A 64 -4.72 -6.62 -9.68
N GLU A 65 -5.96 -6.14 -9.53
CA GLU A 65 -7.05 -6.47 -10.45
C GLU A 65 -6.93 -5.79 -11.83
N LYS A 66 -6.14 -4.70 -11.93
CA LYS A 66 -6.03 -3.86 -13.12
C LYS A 66 -4.74 -3.03 -13.11
N PRO A 67 -4.33 -2.48 -14.27
CA PRO A 67 -3.19 -1.58 -14.36
C PRO A 67 -3.26 -0.48 -13.30
N SER A 68 -2.14 -0.29 -12.60
CA SER A 68 -2.07 0.56 -11.42
C SER A 68 -0.75 1.32 -11.35
N THR A 69 -0.70 2.31 -10.46
CA THR A 69 0.40 3.25 -10.31
C THR A 69 0.77 3.37 -8.84
N ILE A 70 2.06 3.20 -8.53
CA ILE A 70 2.67 3.47 -7.23
C ILE A 70 2.81 4.99 -7.08
N ARG A 71 2.34 5.52 -5.95
CA ARG A 71 2.32 6.94 -5.65
C ARG A 71 3.39 7.27 -4.60
N LEU A 72 4.66 7.40 -4.98
CA LEU A 72 5.74 7.73 -4.02
C LEU A 72 5.56 9.12 -3.37
N SER A 73 4.73 9.98 -3.97
CA SER A 73 4.27 11.25 -3.37
C SER A 73 3.27 11.07 -2.21
N ARG A 74 2.88 9.84 -1.87
CA ARG A 74 1.82 9.51 -0.90
C ARG A 74 2.27 8.42 0.06
N LEU A 75 3.31 8.74 0.82
CA LEU A 75 3.88 7.92 1.88
C LEU A 75 3.03 7.98 3.15
N VAL A 76 2.93 6.86 3.85
CA VAL A 76 2.27 6.74 5.15
C VAL A 76 3.03 5.72 5.99
N THR A 77 3.25 6.03 7.26
CA THR A 77 3.67 5.04 8.26
C THR A 77 2.43 4.41 8.86
N VAL A 78 2.35 3.07 8.87
CA VAL A 78 1.20 2.33 9.40
C VAL A 78 1.64 1.33 10.45
N GLU A 79 0.87 1.25 11.54
CA GLU A 79 1.05 0.25 12.59
C GLU A 79 0.59 -1.12 12.09
N LYS A 80 1.44 -2.14 12.20
CA LYS A 80 1.15 -3.50 11.68
C LYS A 80 0.04 -4.20 12.44
N ALA A 81 -0.03 -3.99 13.75
CA ALA A 81 -1.02 -4.64 14.62
C ALA A 81 -2.38 -3.94 14.61
N SER A 82 -2.48 -2.75 14.00
CA SER A 82 -3.71 -1.98 13.96
C SER A 82 -4.74 -2.58 12.99
N PRO A 83 -6.06 -2.44 13.25
CA PRO A 83 -7.10 -2.74 12.27
C PRO A 83 -7.01 -1.90 10.99
N GLN A 84 -6.11 -0.93 10.88
CA GLN A 84 -5.83 -0.18 9.65
C GLN A 84 -4.50 -0.56 8.99
N GLY A 85 -3.73 -1.44 9.64
CA GLY A 85 -2.44 -1.94 9.17
C GLY A 85 -2.53 -2.84 7.93
N PRO A 86 -1.39 -3.33 7.42
CA PRO A 86 -1.34 -4.35 6.38
C PRO A 86 -2.08 -5.62 6.80
N HIS A 87 -3.25 -5.88 6.22
CA HIS A 87 -4.10 -7.03 6.59
C HIS A 87 -3.78 -8.28 5.78
N TRP A 88 -3.63 -8.12 4.48
CA TRP A 88 -3.43 -9.20 3.54
C TRP A 88 -2.36 -8.81 2.54
N LYS A 89 -1.36 -9.68 2.38
CA LYS A 89 -0.40 -9.59 1.28
C LYS A 89 -1.12 -10.02 0.00
N ILE A 90 -0.97 -9.28 -1.08
CA ILE A 90 -1.38 -9.69 -2.43
C ILE A 90 -0.15 -9.90 -3.31
N GLY A 91 -0.29 -10.87 -4.21
CA GLY A 91 0.82 -11.36 -5.00
C GLY A 91 1.76 -12.23 -4.16
N THR A 92 2.66 -12.92 -4.86
CA THR A 92 3.76 -13.68 -4.28
C THR A 92 5.00 -12.83 -4.17
#